data_AF-A0A0G3X8F5-F1
#
_entry.id   AF-A0A0G3X8F5-F1
#
_cell.length_a   1.000
_cell.length_b   1.000
_cell.length_c   1.000
_cell.angle_alpha   90.00
_cell.angle_beta   90.00
_cell.angle_gamma   90.00
#
_symmetry.space_group_name_H-M   'P 1'
#
loop_
_entity.id
_entity.type
_entity.pdbx_description
1 polymer ?
#
loop_
_entity_poly.entity_id
_entity_poly.type
_entity_poly.pdbx_seq_one_letter_code
_entity_poly.pdbx_strand_id
1 'polypeptide(L)'
;MIDEVVWAGLEKAKAHKDFESGSWLTFYLAGQPENLRKSFPELKLMNAENLDGEEGGFLYPKIPVELERSDIEEKIMKVCSIADRLGLNNSIIDLDACPEVEQSKFFTLWTAAN
;
A
#
# COMPACT_ATOMS: atom_id res chain seq x y z
N MET A 1 2.72 -11.79 -6.71
CA MET A 1 3.75 -11.89 -7.77
C MET A 1 4.36 -10.51 -7.85
N ILE A 2 5.67 -10.38 -7.64
CA ILE A 2 6.37 -9.09 -7.64
C ILE A 2 7.26 -9.10 -8.88
N ASP A 3 6.92 -8.27 -9.86
CA ASP A 3 7.49 -8.29 -11.20
C ASP A 3 8.52 -7.17 -11.42
N GLU A 4 9.06 -7.06 -12.64
CA GLU A 4 10.03 -6.02 -12.99
C GLU A 4 9.46 -4.59 -12.93
N VAL A 5 8.14 -4.42 -13.02
CA VAL A 5 7.47 -3.11 -13.01
C VAL A 5 7.54 -2.51 -11.61
N VAL A 6 7.37 -3.34 -10.57
CA VAL A 6 7.54 -2.94 -9.16
C VAL A 6 8.94 -2.35 -8.91
N TRP A 7 9.98 -2.93 -9.50
CA TRP A 7 11.36 -2.47 -9.27
C TRP A 7 11.70 -1.19 -10.03
N ALA A 8 11.12 -0.98 -11.20
CA ALA A 8 11.26 0.28 -11.91
C ALA A 8 10.67 1.46 -11.11
N GLY A 9 9.58 1.24 -10.36
CA GLY A 9 9.00 2.24 -9.47
C GLY A 9 9.90 2.57 -8.27
N LEU A 10 10.48 1.54 -7.65
CA LEU A 10 11.41 1.71 -6.53
C LEU A 10 12.66 2.51 -6.92
N GLU A 11 13.29 2.19 -8.05
CA GLU A 11 14.51 2.91 -8.49
C GLU A 11 14.22 4.38 -8.80
N LYS A 12 13.03 4.70 -9.31
CA LYS A 12 12.59 6.10 -9.48
C LYS A 12 12.41 6.81 -8.14
N ALA A 13 11.81 6.15 -7.15
CA ALA A 13 11.63 6.71 -5.81
C ALA A 13 12.97 7.03 -5.14
N LYS A 14 13.94 6.11 -5.20
CA LYS A 14 15.30 6.32 -4.65
C LYS A 14 16.02 7.54 -5.22
N ALA A 15 15.73 7.89 -6.48
CA ALA A 15 16.34 9.04 -7.14
C ALA A 15 15.57 10.36 -6.92
N HIS A 16 14.43 10.33 -6.24
CA HIS A 16 13.52 11.47 -6.13
C HIS A 16 13.56 12.09 -4.73
N LYS A 17 13.93 13.38 -4.66
CA LYS A 17 14.11 14.13 -3.40
C LYS A 17 12.92 14.12 -2.43
N ASP A 18 11.70 13.93 -2.95
CA ASP A 18 10.51 13.94 -2.11
C ASP A 18 10.43 12.69 -1.21
N PHE A 19 11.16 11.62 -1.53
CA PHE A 19 11.19 10.39 -0.72
C PHE A 19 12.27 10.41 0.38
N GLU A 20 13.05 11.51 0.51
CA GLU A 20 14.09 11.64 1.55
C GLU A 20 13.53 11.71 2.98
N SER A 21 12.29 12.18 3.14
CA SER A 21 11.62 12.32 4.44
C SER A 21 10.87 11.08 4.91
N GLY A 22 10.81 10.03 4.11
CA GLY A 22 10.08 8.81 4.39
C GLY A 22 9.37 8.26 3.15
N SER A 23 8.88 7.03 3.25
CA SER A 23 8.17 6.37 2.16
C SER A 23 7.04 5.49 2.69
N TRP A 24 5.97 5.39 1.93
CA TRP A 24 4.79 4.62 2.28
C TRP A 24 4.33 3.78 1.10
N LEU A 25 3.82 2.59 1.37
CA LEU A 25 3.03 1.83 0.40
C LEU A 25 1.56 2.16 0.60
N THR A 26 0.91 2.66 -0.44
CA THR A 26 -0.55 2.84 -0.48
C THR A 26 -1.18 1.65 -1.18
N PHE A 27 -2.08 0.95 -0.50
CA PHE A 27 -2.82 -0.18 -1.07
C PHE A 27 -4.26 0.22 -1.36
N TYR A 28 -4.81 -0.21 -2.49
CA TYR A 28 -6.17 0.17 -2.90
C TYR A 28 -7.09 -1.01 -2.63
N LEU A 29 -7.55 -1.10 -1.37
CA LEU A 29 -8.38 -2.21 -0.91
C LEU A 29 -9.86 -1.91 -1.15
N ALA A 30 -10.58 -2.87 -1.70
CA ALA A 30 -12.02 -2.80 -1.94
C ALA A 30 -12.71 -4.09 -1.49
N GLY A 31 -13.92 -3.98 -0.96
CA GLY A 31 -14.70 -5.14 -0.53
C GLY A 31 -15.88 -4.78 0.36
N GLN A 32 -16.43 -5.78 1.04
CA GLN A 32 -17.49 -5.55 2.02
C GLN A 32 -16.96 -4.74 3.21
N PRO A 33 -17.66 -3.68 3.68
CA PRO A 33 -17.23 -2.85 4.80
C PRO A 33 -16.81 -3.63 6.05
N GLU A 34 -17.53 -4.70 6.38
CA GLU A 34 -17.22 -5.59 7.50
C GLU A 34 -15.88 -6.32 7.37
N ASN A 35 -15.47 -6.67 6.15
CA ASN A 35 -14.19 -7.33 5.91
C ASN A 35 -13.05 -6.31 5.90
N LEU A 36 -13.29 -5.10 5.39
CA LEU A 36 -12.35 -3.98 5.53
C LEU A 36 -12.09 -3.69 7.00
N ARG A 37 -13.14 -3.57 7.83
CA ARG A 37 -12.99 -3.35 9.28
C ARG A 37 -12.22 -4.47 9.98
N LYS A 38 -12.39 -5.72 9.56
CA LYS A 38 -11.63 -6.88 10.10
C LYS A 38 -10.13 -6.81 9.77
N SER A 39 -9.72 -6.10 8.73
CA SER A 39 -8.29 -5.95 8.39
C SER A 39 -7.55 -4.98 9.32
N PHE A 40 -8.27 -4.07 10.00
CA PHE A 40 -7.67 -2.96 10.76
C PHE A 40 -6.69 -3.39 11.84
N PRO A 41 -6.94 -4.42 12.68
CA PRO A 41 -6.00 -4.80 13.72
C PRO A 41 -4.62 -5.17 13.15
N GLU A 42 -4.59 -5.92 12.05
CA GLU A 42 -3.35 -6.35 11.42
C GLU A 42 -2.67 -5.21 10.67
N LEU A 43 -3.44 -4.37 9.97
CA LEU A 43 -2.90 -3.16 9.34
C LEU A 43 -2.30 -2.20 10.39
N LYS A 44 -2.93 -2.05 11.56
CA LYS A 44 -2.38 -1.26 12.67
C LYS A 44 -1.07 -1.80 13.22
N LEU A 45 -0.89 -3.13 13.27
CA LEU A 45 0.39 -3.74 13.66
C LEU A 45 1.51 -3.44 12.64
N MET A 46 1.15 -3.09 11.41
CA MET A 46 2.07 -2.63 10.37
C MET A 46 2.26 -1.11 10.38
N ASN A 47 1.76 -0.39 11.40
CA ASN A 47 1.72 1.07 11.46
C ASN A 47 0.96 1.71 10.29
N ALA A 48 -0.10 1.04 9.79
CA ALA A 48 -0.89 1.60 8.71
C ALA A 48 -1.67 2.85 9.17
N GLU A 49 -1.63 3.88 8.33
CA GLU A 49 -2.44 5.08 8.41
C GLU A 49 -3.60 5.02 7.40
N ASN A 50 -4.51 6.01 7.46
CA ASN A 50 -5.65 6.14 6.53
C ASN A 50 -6.58 4.90 6.56
N LEU A 51 -6.98 4.53 7.78
CA LEU A 51 -7.85 3.39 8.07
C LEU A 51 -9.32 3.80 8.30
N ASP A 52 -9.70 5.00 7.93
CA ASP A 52 -11.07 5.51 7.93
C ASP A 52 -11.71 5.37 6.53
N GLY A 53 -13.04 5.28 6.48
CA GLY A 53 -13.79 5.25 5.22
C GLY A 53 -14.30 3.87 4.78
N GLU A 54 -14.22 2.84 5.64
CA GLU A 54 -14.64 1.48 5.32
C GLU A 54 -16.13 1.38 4.95
N GLU A 55 -16.95 2.30 5.44
CA GLU A 55 -18.39 2.40 5.15
C GLU A 55 -18.65 2.54 3.63
N GLY A 56 -17.70 3.11 2.88
CA GLY A 56 -17.78 3.26 1.43
C GLY A 56 -17.39 2.02 0.63
N GLY A 57 -16.92 0.95 1.29
CA GLY A 57 -16.43 -0.27 0.61
C GLY A 57 -15.04 -0.13 0.00
N PHE A 58 -14.30 0.94 0.33
CA PHE A 58 -12.93 1.20 -0.11
C PHE A 58 -12.06 1.65 1.06
N LEU A 59 -10.78 1.33 1.00
CA LEU A 59 -9.77 1.75 1.97
C LEU A 59 -8.44 1.98 1.25
N TYR A 60 -7.70 3.01 1.67
CA TYR A 60 -6.38 3.32 1.10
C TYR A 60 -5.30 3.30 2.18
N PRO A 61 -5.08 2.15 2.86
CA PRO A 61 -4.13 2.10 3.96
C PRO A 61 -2.72 2.44 3.46
N LYS A 62 -2.04 3.30 4.21
CA LYS A 62 -0.67 3.70 3.95
C LYS A 62 0.26 3.09 4.97
N ILE A 63 1.19 2.25 4.53
CA ILE A 63 2.11 1.51 5.39
C ILE A 63 3.52 2.07 5.23
N PRO A 64 4.18 2.55 6.29
CA PRO A 64 5.55 3.03 6.19
C PRO A 64 6.49 1.91 5.75
N VAL A 65 7.44 2.25 4.88
CA VAL A 65 8.46 1.35 4.35
C VAL A 65 9.81 2.03 4.25
N GLU A 66 10.86 1.23 4.36
CA GLU A 66 12.17 1.58 3.85
C GLU A 66 12.18 1.40 2.33
N LEU A 67 12.95 2.21 1.61
CA LEU A 67 13.19 2.03 0.17
C LEU A 67 14.11 0.84 -0.14
N GLU A 68 13.96 -0.24 0.62
CA GLU A 68 14.67 -1.49 0.44
C GLU A 68 13.73 -2.54 -0.12
N ARG A 69 14.24 -3.27 -1.10
CA ARG A 69 13.46 -4.28 -1.81
C ARG A 69 12.80 -5.27 -0.84
N SER A 70 13.56 -5.79 0.12
CA SER A 70 13.06 -6.77 1.07
C SER A 70 11.92 -6.25 1.95
N ASP A 71 11.95 -4.99 2.37
CA ASP A 71 10.90 -4.43 3.22
C ASP A 71 9.61 -4.21 2.40
N ILE A 72 9.74 -3.67 1.18
CA ILE A 72 8.63 -3.53 0.25
C ILE A 72 8.00 -4.88 -0.08
N GLU A 73 8.80 -5.89 -0.43
CA GLU A 73 8.31 -7.25 -0.69
C GLU A 73 7.55 -7.81 0.52
N GLU A 74 8.12 -7.66 1.73
CA GLU A 74 7.51 -8.12 2.97
C GLU A 74 6.14 -7.47 3.21
N LYS A 75 6.04 -6.15 3.10
CA LYS A 75 4.77 -5.44 3.31
C LYS A 75 3.73 -5.84 2.27
N ILE A 76 4.11 -5.91 0.99
CA ILE A 76 3.21 -6.31 -0.10
C ILE A 76 2.66 -7.71 0.19
N MET A 77 3.53 -8.68 0.49
CA MET A 77 3.10 -10.05 0.80
C MET A 77 2.15 -10.11 2.00
N LYS A 78 2.43 -9.35 3.06
CA LYS A 78 1.57 -9.28 4.25
C LYS A 78 0.19 -8.72 3.93
N VAL A 79 0.09 -7.58 3.24
CA VAL A 79 -1.20 -6.97 2.91
C VAL A 79 -1.99 -7.83 1.92
N CYS A 80 -1.33 -8.40 0.90
CA CYS A 80 -1.99 -9.32 -0.02
C CYS A 80 -2.55 -10.55 0.73
N SER A 81 -1.80 -11.12 1.67
CA SER A 81 -2.27 -12.24 2.49
C SER A 81 -3.49 -11.87 3.36
N ILE A 82 -3.50 -10.66 3.94
CA ILE A 82 -4.67 -10.14 4.68
C ILE A 82 -5.88 -10.00 3.74
N ALA A 83 -5.67 -9.40 2.56
CA ALA A 83 -6.71 -9.17 1.58
C ALA A 83 -7.32 -10.50 1.10
N ASP A 84 -6.48 -11.46 0.69
CA ASP A 84 -6.91 -12.78 0.22
C ASP A 84 -7.72 -13.52 1.29
N ARG A 85 -7.24 -13.53 2.55
CA ARG A 85 -7.92 -14.20 3.66
C ARG A 85 -9.29 -13.59 3.99
N LEU A 86 -9.43 -12.28 3.81
CA LEU A 86 -10.65 -11.54 4.12
C LEU A 86 -11.57 -11.34 2.89
N GLY A 87 -11.18 -11.84 1.71
CA GLY A 87 -11.93 -11.66 0.48
C GLY A 87 -12.01 -10.20 0.04
N LEU A 88 -10.92 -9.45 0.23
CA LEU A 88 -10.74 -8.09 -0.26
C LEU A 88 -9.98 -8.11 -1.58
N ASN A 89 -10.31 -7.18 -2.47
CA ASN A 89 -9.56 -6.94 -3.69
C ASN A 89 -8.52 -5.86 -3.44
N ASN A 90 -7.28 -6.08 -3.85
CA ASN A 90 -6.28 -5.03 -3.97
C ASN A 90 -6.06 -4.73 -5.45
N SER A 91 -6.38 -3.53 -5.89
CA SER A 91 -6.31 -3.17 -7.32
C SER A 91 -5.01 -2.47 -7.71
N ILE A 92 -4.39 -1.74 -6.79
CA ILE A 92 -3.23 -0.88 -7.05
C ILE A 92 -2.33 -0.88 -5.80
N ILE A 93 -1.02 -0.87 -6.03
CA ILE A 93 -0.01 -0.58 -5.00
C ILE A 93 0.86 0.56 -5.51
N ASP A 94 0.85 1.66 -4.77
CA ASP A 94 1.67 2.84 -5.03
C ASP A 94 2.76 3.00 -3.96
N LEU A 95 3.93 3.46 -4.37
CA LEU A 95 5.00 3.92 -3.48
C LEU A 95 4.91 5.44 -3.37
N ASP A 96 4.61 5.95 -2.18
CA ASP A 96 4.26 7.34 -1.89
C ASP A 96 5.32 8.01 -1.02
N ALA A 97 5.60 9.27 -1.32
CA ALA A 97 6.50 10.14 -0.59
C ALA A 97 5.86 10.79 0.65
N CYS A 98 4.55 10.68 0.83
CA CYS A 98 3.84 11.32 1.94
C CYS A 98 2.63 10.50 2.42
N PRO A 99 2.37 10.41 3.73
CA PRO A 99 1.15 9.77 4.22
C PRO A 99 -0.09 10.63 3.96
N GLU A 100 0.07 11.95 3.89
CA GLU A 100 -1.04 12.88 3.64
C GLU A 100 -1.46 12.86 2.17
N VAL A 101 -2.74 12.61 1.91
CA VAL A 101 -3.29 12.47 0.56
C VAL A 101 -3.10 13.74 -0.28
N GLU A 102 -3.20 14.92 0.34
CA GLU A 102 -3.09 16.23 -0.35
C GLU A 102 -1.68 16.54 -0.86
N GLN A 103 -0.65 15.89 -0.29
CA GLN A 103 0.76 16.08 -0.63
C GLN A 103 1.38 14.86 -1.32
N SER A 104 0.54 13.88 -1.67
CA SER A 104 0.96 12.61 -2.24
C SER A 104 1.71 12.80 -3.56
N LYS A 105 2.92 12.26 -3.61
CA LYS A 105 3.70 12.09 -4.83
C LYS A 105 4.12 10.64 -4.88
N PHE A 106 3.66 9.92 -5.90
CA PHE A 106 3.76 8.48 -5.91
C PHE A 106 4.25 7.92 -7.25
N PHE A 107 4.82 6.72 -7.15
CA PHE A 107 5.12 5.85 -8.28
C PHE A 107 4.32 4.57 -8.14
N THR A 108 3.49 4.26 -9.13
CA THR A 108 2.77 2.99 -9.16
C THR A 108 3.73 1.84 -9.33
N LEU A 109 3.68 0.92 -8.36
CA LEU A 109 4.49 -0.29 -8.35
C LEU A 109 3.75 -1.41 -9.08
N TRP A 110 2.44 -1.54 -8.84
CA TRP A 110 1.66 -2.65 -9.36
C TRP A 110 0.20 -2.26 -9.56
N THR A 111 -0.42 -2.85 -10.58
CA THR A 111 -1.86 -2.81 -10.83
C THR A 111 -2.38 -4.21 -11.13
N ALA A 112 -3.59 -4.52 -10.69
CA ALA A 112 -4.27 -5.75 -11.07
C ALA A 112 -4.49 -5.75 -12.59
N ALA A 113 -4.09 -6.84 -13.26
CA ALA A 113 -4.44 -7.04 -14.67
C ALA A 113 -5.96 -7.27 -14.76
N ASN A 114 -6.65 -6.44 -15.54
CA ASN A 114 -8.08 -6.62 -15.86
C ASN A 114 -8.32 -7.84 -16.73
#